data_AF-A0A850RVZ4-F1
#
_entry.id   AF-A0A850RVZ4-F1
#
_cell.length_a   1.000
_cell.length_b   1.000
_cell.length_c   1.000
_cell.angle_alpha   90.00
_cell.angle_beta   90.00
_cell.angle_gamma   90.00
#
_symmetry.space_group_name_H-M   'P 1'
#
loop_
_entity.id
_entity.type
_entity.pdbx_description
1 polymer ?
#
loop_
_entity_poly.entity_id
_entity_poly.type
_entity_poly.pdbx_seq_one_letter_code
_entity_poly.pdbx_strand_id
1 'polypeptide(L)'
;MKQERGLKTALFFVVASALFIAGANMAYAFGGPDGERNMDRRAERMAEKLNLSDTQRDQFKQIHEQGRGEGQAIHEAMQKNRDALHKLDPSAKDYAKQVARLANEKAELVKQMVVHRSEVRAEVHAMLTPEQREKATQMRMERKGKGMRSGDGPRGNGECRYR
;
A
#
# COMPACT_ATOMS: atom_id res chain seq x y z
N MET A 1 13.91 -21.77 -59.57
CA MET A 1 13.33 -20.60 -60.27
C MET A 1 12.57 -19.75 -59.25
N LYS A 2 12.92 -18.46 -59.17
CA LYS A 2 12.20 -17.28 -58.61
C LYS A 2 11.65 -17.34 -57.16
N GLN A 3 12.21 -16.61 -56.16
CA GLN A 3 12.00 -15.18 -55.78
C GLN A 3 10.52 -14.87 -55.45
N GLU A 4 10.08 -14.24 -54.34
CA GLU A 4 10.60 -13.11 -53.53
C GLU A 4 10.03 -13.10 -52.08
N ARG A 5 10.84 -12.81 -51.05
CA ARG A 5 10.87 -11.60 -50.18
C ARG A 5 9.53 -11.01 -49.68
N GLY A 6 9.33 -11.11 -48.36
CA GLY A 6 9.09 -9.94 -47.50
C GLY A 6 7.75 -9.85 -46.77
N LEU A 7 7.75 -10.01 -45.44
CA LEU A 7 7.25 -8.94 -44.55
C LEU A 7 7.74 -9.17 -43.11
N LYS A 8 8.26 -8.11 -42.52
CA LYS A 8 8.80 -8.02 -41.17
C LYS A 8 7.66 -8.05 -40.12
N THR A 9 8.06 -8.30 -38.86
CA THR A 9 7.40 -7.92 -37.60
C THR A 9 6.04 -8.55 -37.27
N ALA A 10 6.02 -9.40 -36.24
CA ALA A 10 5.54 -9.02 -34.90
C ALA A 10 5.58 -10.26 -33.98
N LEU A 11 6.41 -10.19 -32.94
CA LEU A 11 6.33 -11.08 -31.78
C LEU A 11 4.96 -10.85 -31.10
N PHE A 12 4.07 -11.83 -31.17
CA PHE A 12 2.86 -11.83 -30.35
C PHE A 12 3.21 -12.29 -28.93
N PHE A 13 3.48 -11.35 -28.02
CA PHE A 13 3.38 -11.62 -26.59
C PHE A 13 1.90 -11.69 -26.21
N VAL A 14 1.33 -12.89 -26.27
CA VAL A 14 0.03 -13.18 -25.66
C VAL A 14 0.23 -13.23 -24.15
N VAL A 15 -0.03 -12.11 -23.46
CA VAL A 15 -0.26 -12.14 -22.01
C VAL A 15 -1.71 -12.58 -21.81
N ALA A 16 -1.89 -13.85 -21.50
CA ALA A 16 -3.17 -14.43 -21.15
C ALA A 16 -3.66 -13.81 -19.84
N SER A 17 -4.64 -12.91 -19.96
CA SER A 17 -5.47 -12.43 -18.85
C SER A 17 -6.40 -13.56 -18.40
N ALA A 18 -6.00 -14.29 -17.36
CA ALA A 18 -6.87 -15.23 -16.68
C ALA A 18 -7.85 -14.46 -15.79
N LEU A 19 -9.09 -14.35 -16.30
CA LEU A 19 -10.28 -14.02 -15.53
C LEU A 19 -10.48 -15.01 -14.39
N PHE A 20 -10.53 -14.52 -13.16
CA PHE A 20 -11.26 -15.18 -12.08
C PHE A 20 -12.16 -14.14 -11.40
N ILE A 21 -13.41 -14.08 -11.86
CA ILE A 21 -14.51 -13.42 -11.16
C ILE A 21 -15.16 -14.48 -10.27
N ALA A 22 -14.99 -14.37 -8.95
CA ALA A 22 -15.91 -14.91 -7.97
C ALA A 22 -15.72 -14.18 -6.64
N GLY A 23 -16.67 -13.30 -6.29
CA GLY A 23 -16.70 -12.67 -4.96
C GLY A 23 -17.30 -11.26 -4.90
N ALA A 24 -18.46 -11.04 -5.53
CA ALA A 24 -19.27 -9.88 -5.16
C ALA A 24 -19.86 -10.11 -3.74
N ASN A 25 -19.85 -9.04 -2.93
CA ASN A 25 -20.48 -8.84 -1.61
C ASN A 25 -19.50 -8.66 -0.45
N MET A 26 -18.91 -7.46 -0.34
CA MET A 26 -18.79 -6.78 0.96
C MET A 26 -19.07 -5.29 0.72
N ALA A 27 -20.32 -4.92 0.99
CA ALA A 27 -20.77 -3.54 1.02
C ALA A 27 -19.96 -2.74 2.05
N TYR A 28 -19.60 -1.52 1.64
CA TYR A 28 -19.21 -0.36 2.44
C TYR A 28 -19.34 -0.52 3.95
N ALA A 29 -18.22 -0.78 4.61
CA ALA A 29 -18.08 -0.49 6.03
C ALA A 29 -16.70 0.13 6.25
N PHE A 30 -16.70 1.34 6.83
CA PHE A 30 -15.54 2.10 7.31
C PHE A 30 -14.72 2.91 6.28
N GLY A 31 -15.39 3.83 5.58
CA GLY A 31 -14.77 5.01 5.00
C GLY A 31 -15.79 6.13 4.85
N GLY A 32 -15.75 7.15 5.71
CA GLY A 32 -16.57 8.35 5.48
C GLY A 32 -16.22 9.00 4.13
N PRO A 33 -17.09 9.84 3.55
CA PRO A 33 -16.86 10.50 2.26
C PRO A 33 -15.50 11.23 2.17
N ASP A 34 -15.00 11.71 3.30
CA ASP A 34 -13.71 12.40 3.41
C ASP A 34 -12.50 11.47 3.32
N GLY A 35 -12.66 10.18 3.68
CA GLY A 35 -11.61 9.17 3.57
C GLY A 35 -11.33 8.80 2.13
N GLU A 36 -12.37 8.56 1.32
CA GLU A 36 -12.25 8.26 -0.11
C GLU A 36 -11.69 9.46 -0.89
N ARG A 37 -12.27 10.65 -0.71
CA ARG A 37 -11.81 11.88 -1.39
C ARG A 37 -10.36 12.27 -1.11
N ASN A 38 -9.82 11.90 0.06
CA ASN A 38 -8.42 12.16 0.39
C ASN A 38 -7.47 11.14 -0.24
N MET A 39 -7.94 9.90 -0.48
CA MET A 39 -7.16 8.85 -1.14
C MET A 39 -7.11 9.08 -2.65
N ASP A 40 -8.22 9.45 -3.27
CA ASP A 40 -8.26 9.81 -4.70
C ASP A 40 -7.28 10.94 -4.99
N ARG A 41 -7.27 11.96 -4.13
CA ARG A 41 -6.27 13.05 -4.21
C ARG A 41 -4.83 12.59 -4.03
N ARG A 42 -4.56 11.51 -3.26
CA ARG A 42 -3.20 10.96 -3.12
C ARG A 42 -2.78 10.15 -4.34
N ALA A 43 -3.68 9.36 -4.88
CA ALA A 43 -3.46 8.61 -6.11
C ALA A 43 -3.22 9.56 -7.30
N GLU A 44 -4.05 10.59 -7.43
CA GLU A 44 -3.93 11.60 -8.48
C GLU A 44 -2.60 12.36 -8.40
N ARG A 45 -2.19 12.80 -7.20
CA ARG A 45 -0.87 13.43 -6.99
C ARG A 45 0.31 12.51 -7.33
N MET A 46 0.17 11.19 -7.14
CA MET A 46 1.20 10.24 -7.54
C MET A 46 1.28 10.10 -9.05
N ALA A 47 0.12 10.02 -9.71
CA ALA A 47 0.02 9.95 -11.16
C ALA A 47 0.61 11.20 -11.84
N GLU A 48 0.26 12.38 -11.35
CA GLU A 48 0.85 13.65 -11.79
C GLU A 48 2.37 13.66 -11.60
N LYS A 49 2.85 13.26 -10.42
CA LYS A 49 4.29 13.22 -10.14
C LYS A 49 5.05 12.24 -11.02
N LEU A 50 4.42 11.17 -11.49
CA LEU A 50 5.05 10.22 -12.40
C LEU A 50 4.86 10.61 -13.88
N ASN A 51 4.15 11.70 -14.17
CA ASN A 51 3.75 12.09 -15.53
C ASN A 51 3.11 10.89 -16.27
N LEU A 52 2.15 10.22 -15.62
CA LEU A 52 1.46 9.09 -16.23
C LEU A 52 0.60 9.58 -17.42
N SER A 53 0.61 8.82 -18.51
CA SER A 53 -0.36 9.01 -19.59
C SER A 53 -1.78 8.70 -19.11
N ASP A 54 -2.81 9.13 -19.85
CA ASP A 54 -4.20 8.86 -19.46
C ASP A 54 -4.48 7.34 -19.32
N THR A 55 -3.95 6.53 -20.23
CA THR A 55 -4.05 5.07 -20.12
C THR A 55 -3.34 4.51 -18.89
N GLN A 56 -2.16 5.04 -18.54
CA GLN A 56 -1.45 4.63 -17.32
C GLN A 56 -2.18 5.11 -16.06
N ARG A 57 -2.90 6.24 -16.11
CA ARG A 57 -3.70 6.75 -14.98
C ARG A 57 -4.87 5.82 -14.68
N ASP A 58 -5.56 5.33 -15.71
CA ASP A 58 -6.66 4.38 -15.53
C ASP A 58 -6.15 3.06 -14.94
N GLN A 59 -5.05 2.53 -15.47
CA GLN A 59 -4.38 1.35 -14.91
C GLN A 59 -3.94 1.55 -13.45
N PHE A 60 -3.37 2.72 -13.14
CA PHE A 60 -2.95 3.06 -11.79
C PHE A 60 -4.12 3.09 -10.81
N LYS A 61 -5.25 3.71 -11.20
CA LYS A 61 -6.47 3.78 -10.38
C LYS A 61 -7.00 2.38 -10.08
N GLN A 62 -7.10 1.54 -11.11
CA GLN A 62 -7.56 0.16 -10.95
C GLN A 62 -6.66 -0.64 -10.00
N ILE A 63 -5.34 -0.60 -10.19
CA ILE A 63 -4.37 -1.26 -9.29
C ILE A 63 -4.53 -0.74 -7.85
N HIS A 64 -4.73 0.56 -7.68
CA HIS A 64 -4.86 1.16 -6.35
C HIS A 64 -6.17 0.78 -5.65
N GLU A 65 -7.29 0.77 -6.38
CA GLU A 65 -8.60 0.37 -5.86
C GLU A 65 -8.63 -1.12 -5.49
N GLN A 66 -8.11 -1.97 -6.37
CA GLN A 66 -8.00 -3.40 -6.10
C GLN A 66 -7.10 -3.68 -4.89
N GLY A 67 -5.90 -3.09 -4.88
CA GLY A 67 -4.98 -3.24 -3.75
C GLY A 67 -5.61 -2.75 -2.44
N ARG A 68 -6.40 -1.68 -2.47
CA ARG A 68 -7.14 -1.23 -1.29
C ARG A 68 -8.16 -2.27 -0.82
N GLY A 69 -8.95 -2.82 -1.74
CA GLY A 69 -9.96 -3.83 -1.41
C GLY A 69 -9.33 -5.06 -0.76
N GLU A 70 -8.25 -5.58 -1.35
CA GLU A 70 -7.52 -6.73 -0.83
C GLU A 70 -6.84 -6.44 0.52
N GLY A 71 -6.31 -5.22 0.71
CA GLY A 71 -5.63 -4.80 1.92
C GLY A 71 -6.56 -4.41 3.09
N GLN A 72 -7.86 -4.23 2.85
CA GLN A 72 -8.79 -3.73 3.86
C GLN A 72 -8.87 -4.64 5.09
N ALA A 73 -8.97 -5.96 4.88
CA ALA A 73 -9.03 -6.94 5.97
C ALA A 73 -7.77 -6.91 6.85
N ILE A 74 -6.59 -6.79 6.24
CA ILE A 74 -5.31 -6.65 6.97
C ILE A 74 -5.31 -5.37 7.81
N HIS A 75 -5.84 -4.27 7.26
CA HIS A 75 -5.92 -3.00 7.97
C HIS A 75 -6.84 -3.08 9.21
N GLU A 76 -8.04 -3.63 9.04
CA GLU A 76 -9.00 -3.81 10.13
C GLU A 76 -8.45 -4.72 11.23
N ALA A 77 -7.80 -5.83 10.85
CA ALA A 77 -7.16 -6.73 11.80
C ALA A 77 -6.02 -6.05 12.57
N MET A 78 -5.19 -5.23 11.90
CA MET A 78 -4.15 -4.44 12.55
C MET A 78 -4.72 -3.41 13.54
N GLN A 79 -5.85 -2.76 13.22
CA GLN A 79 -6.53 -1.86 14.15
C GLN A 79 -7.03 -2.61 15.40
N LYS A 80 -7.73 -3.73 15.20
CA LYS A 80 -8.23 -4.57 16.29
C LYS A 80 -7.10 -5.07 17.20
N ASN A 81 -5.99 -5.53 16.62
CA ASN A 81 -4.83 -5.97 17.38
C ASN A 81 -4.20 -4.82 18.19
N ARG A 82 -4.08 -3.62 17.60
CA ARG A 82 -3.59 -2.42 18.30
C ARG A 82 -4.50 -2.04 19.47
N ASP A 83 -5.82 -2.06 19.26
CA ASP A 83 -6.79 -1.76 20.31
C ASP A 83 -6.76 -2.80 21.43
N ALA A 84 -6.61 -4.08 21.08
CA ALA A 84 -6.47 -5.17 22.05
C ALA A 84 -5.22 -4.96 22.91
N LEU A 85 -4.07 -4.64 22.32
CA LEU A 85 -2.83 -4.31 23.06
C LEU A 85 -3.03 -3.12 24.00
N HIS A 86 -3.70 -2.05 23.54
CA HIS A 86 -3.94 -0.86 24.35
C HIS A 86 -4.90 -1.10 25.53
N LYS A 87 -5.83 -2.06 25.39
CA LYS A 87 -6.82 -2.40 26.42
C LYS A 87 -6.34 -3.42 27.44
N LEU A 88 -5.14 -3.99 27.28
CA LEU A 88 -4.59 -4.93 28.25
C LEU A 88 -4.40 -4.25 29.60
N ASP A 89 -4.79 -4.95 30.66
CA ASP A 89 -4.50 -4.55 32.04
C ASP A 89 -3.08 -4.99 32.44
N PRO A 90 -2.13 -4.06 32.69
CA PRO A 90 -0.77 -4.40 33.09
C PRO A 90 -0.67 -5.13 34.44
N SER A 91 -1.73 -5.10 35.26
CA SER A 91 -1.78 -5.79 36.55
C SER A 91 -2.33 -7.22 36.48
N ALA A 92 -2.83 -7.64 35.30
CA ALA A 92 -3.35 -8.99 35.11
C ALA A 92 -2.26 -10.05 35.29
N LYS A 93 -2.59 -11.15 36.00
CA LYS A 93 -1.65 -12.26 36.28
C LYS A 93 -1.06 -12.89 35.01
N ASP A 94 -1.78 -12.87 33.90
CA ASP A 94 -1.37 -13.44 32.62
C ASP A 94 -0.96 -12.38 31.58
N TYR A 95 -0.76 -11.12 31.99
CA TYR A 95 -0.45 -10.00 31.10
C TYR A 95 0.65 -10.33 30.08
N ALA A 96 1.79 -10.87 30.53
CA ALA A 96 2.90 -11.23 29.65
C ALA A 96 2.50 -12.25 28.57
N LYS A 97 1.65 -13.21 28.90
CA LYS A 97 1.13 -14.21 27.95
C LYS A 97 0.18 -13.57 26.93
N GLN A 98 -0.67 -12.64 27.37
CA GLN A 98 -1.57 -11.90 26.48
C GLN A 98 -0.78 -11.01 25.50
N VAL A 99 0.24 -10.31 26.00
CA VAL A 99 1.15 -9.51 25.17
C VAL A 99 1.86 -10.38 24.14
N ALA A 100 2.43 -11.52 24.55
CA ALA A 100 3.13 -12.42 23.63
C ALA A 100 2.22 -12.92 22.51
N ARG A 101 0.97 -13.30 22.83
CA ARG A 101 -0.02 -13.72 21.84
C ARG A 101 -0.32 -12.62 20.82
N LEU A 102 -0.65 -11.41 21.31
CA LEU A 102 -0.99 -10.28 20.43
C LEU A 102 0.21 -9.79 19.62
N ALA A 103 1.43 -9.90 20.16
CA ALA A 103 2.66 -9.58 19.43
C ALA A 103 2.90 -10.56 18.27
N ASN A 104 2.66 -11.86 18.48
CA ASN A 104 2.78 -12.86 17.42
C ASN A 104 1.74 -12.64 16.32
N GLU A 105 0.49 -12.35 16.69
CA GLU A 105 -0.56 -11.98 15.72
C GLU A 105 -0.16 -10.74 14.92
N LYS A 106 0.36 -9.71 15.60
CA LYS A 106 0.84 -8.49 14.94
C LYS A 106 1.98 -8.78 13.97
N ALA A 107 2.91 -9.66 14.32
CA ALA A 107 4.02 -10.02 13.43
C ALA A 107 3.50 -10.66 12.14
N GLU A 108 2.51 -11.53 12.24
CA GLU A 108 1.87 -12.15 11.07
C GLU A 108 1.13 -11.12 10.20
N LEU A 109 0.37 -10.21 10.81
CA LEU A 109 -0.30 -9.13 10.08
C LEU A 109 0.70 -8.19 9.39
N VAL A 110 1.83 -7.89 10.03
CA VAL A 110 2.91 -7.09 9.42
C VAL A 110 3.50 -7.82 8.22
N LYS A 111 3.72 -9.15 8.31
CA LYS A 111 4.19 -9.96 7.19
C LYS A 111 3.23 -9.85 6.00
N GLN A 112 1.94 -10.08 6.22
CA GLN A 112 0.91 -9.99 5.18
C GLN A 112 0.86 -8.60 4.54
N MET A 113 0.90 -7.54 5.37
CA MET A 113 0.94 -6.16 4.89
C MET A 113 2.16 -5.86 4.02
N VAL A 114 3.34 -6.37 4.38
CA VAL A 114 4.58 -6.15 3.63
C VAL A 114 4.53 -6.85 2.27
N VAL A 115 4.04 -8.10 2.24
CA VAL A 115 3.85 -8.86 1.00
C VAL A 115 2.87 -8.12 0.08
N HIS A 116 1.67 -7.83 0.56
CA HIS A 116 0.63 -7.14 -0.20
C HIS A 116 1.11 -5.79 -0.77
N ARG A 117 1.78 -4.96 0.05
CA ARG A 117 2.34 -3.68 -0.44
C ARG A 117 3.42 -3.88 -1.51
N SER A 118 4.16 -4.98 -1.45
CA SER A 118 5.20 -5.30 -2.42
C SER A 118 4.61 -5.75 -3.74
N GLU A 119 3.51 -6.52 -3.72
CA GLU A 119 2.75 -6.94 -4.89
C GLU A 119 2.16 -5.73 -5.63
N VAL A 120 1.40 -4.87 -4.93
CA VAL A 120 0.85 -3.64 -5.51
C VAL A 120 1.96 -2.76 -6.10
N ARG A 121 3.11 -2.66 -5.41
CA ARG A 121 4.26 -1.90 -5.92
C ARG A 121 4.84 -2.53 -7.19
N ALA A 122 4.89 -3.85 -7.28
CA ALA A 122 5.38 -4.56 -8.46
C ALA A 122 4.46 -4.31 -9.68
N GLU A 123 3.14 -4.36 -9.48
CA GLU A 123 2.14 -4.06 -10.52
C GLU A 123 2.27 -2.62 -11.03
N VAL A 124 2.34 -1.65 -10.11
CA VAL A 124 2.58 -0.25 -10.49
C VAL A 124 3.89 -0.12 -11.26
N HIS A 125 4.97 -0.77 -10.81
CA HIS A 125 6.27 -0.69 -11.48
C HIS A 125 6.25 -1.29 -12.89
N ALA A 126 5.46 -2.34 -13.13
CA ALA A 126 5.37 -3.02 -14.42
C ALA A 126 4.83 -2.10 -15.52
N MET A 127 3.84 -1.24 -15.23
CA MET A 127 3.25 -0.31 -16.20
C MET A 127 4.06 0.98 -16.45
N LEU A 128 5.10 1.25 -15.66
CA LEU A 128 5.95 2.44 -15.82
C LEU A 128 7.04 2.25 -16.88
N THR A 129 7.38 3.34 -17.58
CA THR A 129 8.57 3.39 -18.45
C THR A 129 9.86 3.39 -17.63
N PRO A 130 11.03 3.07 -18.21
CA PRO A 130 12.32 3.13 -17.52
C PRO A 130 12.58 4.48 -16.82
N GLU A 131 12.26 5.59 -17.48
CA GLU A 131 12.46 6.94 -16.95
C GLU A 131 11.53 7.22 -15.77
N GLN A 132 10.27 6.77 -15.86
CA GLN A 132 9.29 6.88 -14.78
C GLN A 132 9.68 6.03 -13.55
N ARG A 133 10.30 4.86 -13.76
CA ARG A 133 10.81 4.00 -12.67
C ARG A 133 11.96 4.66 -11.91
N GLU A 134 12.85 5.34 -12.63
CA GLU A 134 13.93 6.10 -12.01
C GLU A 134 13.37 7.24 -11.16
N LYS A 135 12.42 8.01 -11.72
CA LYS A 135 11.69 9.06 -10.99
C LYS A 135 10.97 8.51 -9.75
N ALA A 136 10.33 7.34 -9.86
CA ALA A 136 9.69 6.67 -8.73
C ALA A 136 10.70 6.30 -7.63
N THR A 137 11.90 5.87 -7.99
CA THR A 137 12.98 5.56 -7.06
C THR A 137 13.54 6.80 -6.39
N GLN A 138 13.78 7.88 -7.13
CA GLN A 138 14.23 9.16 -6.58
C GLN A 138 13.22 9.70 -5.56
N MET A 139 11.94 9.75 -5.91
CA MET A 139 10.87 10.17 -4.99
C MET A 139 10.83 9.32 -3.71
N ARG A 140 11.11 8.01 -3.80
CA ARG A 140 11.18 7.12 -2.63
C ARG A 140 12.35 7.50 -1.71
N MET A 141 13.51 7.82 -2.27
CA MET A 141 14.68 8.25 -1.49
C MET A 141 14.45 9.60 -0.82
N GLU A 142 13.85 10.56 -1.52
CA GLU A 142 13.51 11.87 -0.96
C GLU A 142 12.52 11.78 0.22
N ARG A 143 11.52 10.89 0.12
CA ARG A 143 10.58 10.64 1.21
C ARG A 143 11.27 10.05 2.44
N LYS A 144 12.24 9.14 2.24
CA LYS A 144 13.04 8.59 3.34
C LYS A 144 13.88 9.67 4.03
N GLY A 145 14.46 10.59 3.27
CA GLY A 145 15.24 11.71 3.81
C GLY A 145 14.41 12.74 4.59
N LYS A 146 13.12 12.91 4.25
CA LYS A 146 12.20 13.84 4.95
C LYS A 146 11.55 13.24 6.20
N GLY A 147 11.48 11.91 6.32
CA GLY A 147 10.87 11.21 7.46
C GLY A 147 11.63 11.33 8.78
N MET A 148 12.88 11.80 8.77
CA MET A 148 13.69 12.02 9.98
C MET A 148 13.50 13.41 10.62
N ARG A 149 12.60 14.27 10.08
CA ARG A 149 12.41 15.65 10.55
C ARG A 149 11.04 15.95 11.18
N SER A 150 10.22 14.96 11.48
CA SER A 150 8.86 15.20 12.00
C SER A 150 8.43 14.24 13.12
N GLY A 151 9.34 13.94 14.04
CA GLY A 151 9.07 13.25 15.30
C GLY A 151 9.13 14.14 16.55
N ASP A 152 9.84 15.27 16.49
CA ASP A 152 10.05 16.17 17.62
C ASP A 152 9.45 17.55 17.36
N GLY A 153 8.12 17.65 17.46
CA GLY A 153 7.50 18.92 17.86
C GLY A 153 7.58 19.04 19.39
N PRO A 154 7.81 20.22 19.97
CA PRO A 154 7.98 20.36 21.41
C PRO A 154 6.70 19.90 22.13
N ARG A 155 6.77 18.74 22.80
CA ARG A 155 5.81 18.40 23.85
C ARG A 155 6.02 19.44 24.95
N GLY A 156 4.93 20.12 25.31
CA GLY A 156 4.95 21.29 26.16
C GLY A 156 5.80 21.14 27.42
N ASN A 157 6.31 22.28 27.90
CA ASN A 157 6.94 22.47 29.19
C ASN A 157 6.09 21.89 30.33
N GLY A 158 6.23 20.59 30.59
CA GLY A 158 5.87 19.96 31.85
C GLY A 158 7.13 19.92 32.69
N GLU A 159 7.34 20.93 33.52
CA GLU A 159 8.33 20.87 34.59
C GLU A 159 8.04 19.64 35.46
N CYS A 160 8.76 18.54 35.26
CA CYS A 160 8.87 17.50 36.27
C CYS A 160 9.72 18.03 37.42
N ARG A 161 9.12 18.82 38.31
CA ARG A 161 9.70 19.13 39.61
C ARG A 161 9.59 17.89 40.49
N TYR A 162 10.73 17.23 40.72
CA TYR A 162 10.90 16.29 41.83
C TYR A 162 10.68 17.05 43.14
N ARG A 163 9.74 16.57 43.96
CA ARG A 163 9.66 16.89 45.38
C ARG A 163 9.31 15.64 46.15
#